data_AF-A0A957INA2-F1
#
_entry.id   AF-A0A957INA2-F1
#
_cell.length_a   1.000
_cell.length_b   1.000
_cell.length_c   1.000
_cell.angle_alpha   90.00
_cell.angle_beta   90.00
_cell.angle_gamma   90.00
#
_symmetry.space_group_name_H-M   'P 1'
#
loop_
_entity.id
_entity.type
_entity.pdbx_description
1 polymer ?
#
loop_
_entity_poly.entity_id
_entity_poly.type
_entity_poly.pdbx_seq_one_letter_code
_entity_poly.pdbx_strand_id
1 'polypeptide(L)'
;MGYNGHMLLILTHENADFDAVASQFAAYKLYPHGVPLLPRRINRNVDQFLTLYWNKLPYVRPEDWRKQRVEELLLVDTQSPLSVRGLSRHPQVRVIDHHAGHTPKEGWRYQVEIVGATTTLL
;
A
#
# COMPACT_ATOMS: atom_id res chain seq x y z
N MET A 1 3.03 -25.33 11.27
CA MET A 1 3.90 -24.25 11.77
C MET A 1 3.11 -22.96 11.68
N GLY A 2 2.64 -22.45 12.82
CA GLY A 2 1.81 -21.25 12.87
C GLY A 2 2.69 -20.00 12.75
N TYR A 3 2.51 -19.23 11.69
CA TYR A 3 3.03 -17.88 11.63
C TYR A 3 2.16 -17.02 12.55
N ASN A 4 2.66 -16.79 13.77
CA ASN A 4 2.20 -15.69 14.63
C ASN A 4 2.89 -14.39 14.16
N GLY A 5 2.84 -14.12 12.86
CA GLY A 5 3.55 -13.02 12.22
C GLY A 5 2.64 -11.81 12.12
N HIS A 6 3.04 -10.70 12.73
CA HIS A 6 2.41 -9.40 12.55
C HIS A 6 2.36 -9.06 11.06
N MET A 7 1.16 -9.05 10.48
CA MET A 7 0.94 -8.88 9.06
C MET A 7 0.77 -7.40 8.73
N LEU A 8 1.74 -6.89 7.97
CA LEU A 8 1.70 -5.58 7.34
C LEU A 8 1.18 -5.70 5.91
N LEU A 9 0.12 -4.96 5.59
CA LEU A 9 -0.39 -4.81 4.24
C LEU A 9 -0.12 -3.39 3.74
N ILE A 10 0.55 -3.28 2.59
CA ILE A 10 0.91 -2.01 1.97
C ILE A 10 -0.10 -1.73 0.85
N LEU A 11 -0.84 -0.63 0.96
CA LEU A 11 -1.92 -0.26 0.05
C LEU A 11 -1.71 1.14 -0.53
N THR A 12 -2.29 1.36 -1.70
CA THR A 12 -2.37 2.67 -2.35
C THR A 12 -3.79 2.92 -2.88
N HIS A 13 -4.03 4.01 -3.60
CA HIS A 13 -5.34 4.40 -4.10
C HIS A 13 -5.82 3.54 -5.31
N GLU A 14 -7.12 3.58 -5.60
CA GLU A 14 -7.68 3.04 -6.85
C GLU A 14 -7.30 3.92 -8.04
N ASN A 15 -7.22 3.33 -9.23
CA ASN A 15 -6.65 3.97 -10.42
C ASN A 15 -5.18 4.35 -10.21
N ALA A 16 -4.42 3.44 -9.57
CA ALA A 16 -3.01 3.65 -9.24
C ALA A 16 -2.21 4.08 -10.47
N ASP A 17 -1.45 5.15 -10.30
CA ASP A 17 -0.47 5.61 -11.26
C ASP A 17 0.94 5.11 -10.89
N PHE A 18 1.97 5.69 -11.51
CA PHE A 18 3.35 5.26 -11.26
C PHE A 18 3.84 5.63 -9.86
N ASP A 19 3.39 6.73 -9.27
CA ASP A 19 3.82 7.13 -7.93
C ASP A 19 3.24 6.18 -6.88
N ALA A 20 1.96 5.84 -7.04
CA ALA A 20 1.28 4.84 -6.23
C ALA A 20 2.02 3.49 -6.19
N VAL A 21 2.32 2.89 -7.36
CA VAL A 21 2.99 1.58 -7.40
C VAL A 21 4.47 1.66 -7.03
N ALA A 22 5.18 2.75 -7.38
CA ALA A 22 6.57 2.95 -7.00
C ALA A 22 6.71 3.12 -5.48
N SER A 23 5.81 3.89 -4.87
CA SER A 23 5.73 4.05 -3.42
C SER A 23 5.43 2.71 -2.73
N GLN A 24 4.53 1.89 -3.27
CA GLN A 24 4.30 0.54 -2.72
C GLN A 24 5.57 -0.32 -2.77
N PHE A 25 6.32 -0.24 -3.88
CA PHE A 25 7.58 -0.97 -4.04
C PHE A 25 8.67 -0.47 -3.08
N ALA A 26 8.84 0.85 -2.95
CA ALA A 26 9.78 1.46 -2.03
C ALA A 26 9.44 1.09 -0.57
N ALA A 27 8.16 1.17 -0.20
CA ALA A 27 7.69 0.70 1.10
C ALA A 27 7.99 -0.79 1.33
N TYR A 28 7.81 -1.66 0.34
CA TYR A 28 8.21 -3.06 0.44
C TYR A 28 9.72 -3.23 0.62
N LYS A 29 10.55 -2.41 -0.02
CA LYS A 29 12.01 -2.44 0.17
C LYS A 29 12.41 -2.07 1.60
N LEU A 30 11.72 -1.11 2.22
CA LEU A 30 11.91 -0.74 3.62
C LEU A 30 11.34 -1.78 4.60
N TYR A 31 10.23 -2.43 4.22
CA TYR A 31 9.53 -3.42 5.03
C TYR A 31 9.34 -4.74 4.26
N PRO A 32 10.40 -5.57 4.09
CA PRO A 32 10.34 -6.76 3.23
C PRO A 32 9.38 -7.87 3.68
N HIS A 33 8.86 -7.78 4.91
CA HIS A 33 7.84 -8.67 5.46
C HIS A 33 6.41 -8.23 5.13
N GLY A 34 6.23 -7.00 4.63
CA GLY A 34 4.94 -6.47 4.22
C GLY A 34 4.50 -7.02 2.86
N VAL A 35 3.18 -7.03 2.63
CA VAL A 35 2.60 -7.44 1.35
C VAL A 35 2.17 -6.20 0.56
N PRO A 36 2.81 -5.87 -0.57
CA PRO A 36 2.35 -4.81 -1.46
C PRO A 36 1.21 -5.32 -2.33
N LEU A 37 -0.02 -5.13 -1.84
CA LEU A 37 -1.24 -5.56 -2.52
C LEU A 37 -1.69 -4.47 -3.49
N LEU A 38 -1.71 -4.79 -4.77
CA LEU A 38 -2.18 -3.86 -5.80
C LEU A 38 -3.68 -3.55 -5.64
N PRO A 39 -4.15 -2.37 -6.06
CA PRO A 39 -5.57 -2.06 -6.14
C PRO A 39 -6.25 -2.82 -7.29
N ARG A 40 -7.58 -2.79 -7.35
CA ARG A 40 -8.33 -3.46 -8.43
C ARG A 40 -8.21 -2.71 -9.76
N ARG A 41 -8.21 -1.37 -9.72
CA ARG A 41 -8.01 -0.53 -10.89
C ARG A 41 -6.63 0.09 -10.85
N ILE A 42 -5.91 -0.09 -11.95
CA ILE A 42 -4.58 0.46 -12.19
C ILE A 42 -4.64 1.18 -13.53
N ASN A 43 -3.92 2.29 -13.68
CA ASN A 43 -3.87 3.02 -14.94
C ASN A 43 -3.23 2.15 -16.05
N ARG A 44 -3.73 2.29 -17.28
CA ARG A 44 -3.35 1.42 -18.41
C ARG A 44 -1.84 1.36 -18.65
N ASN A 45 -1.14 2.48 -18.53
CA ASN A 45 0.31 2.56 -18.69
C ASN A 45 1.05 1.77 -17.59
N VAL A 46 0.57 1.82 -16.36
CA VAL A 46 1.12 1.06 -15.23
C VAL A 46 0.83 -0.43 -15.39
N ASP A 47 -0.38 -0.81 -15.79
CA ASP A 47 -0.73 -2.21 -16.05
C ASP A 47 0.15 -2.84 -17.15
N GLN A 48 0.40 -2.09 -18.24
CA GLN A 48 1.34 -2.51 -19.28
C GLN A 48 2.76 -2.72 -18.73
N PHE A 49 3.24 -1.80 -17.89
CA PHE A 49 4.55 -1.93 -17.24
C PHE A 49 4.60 -3.16 -16.32
N LEU A 50 3.62 -3.32 -15.43
CA LEU A 50 3.54 -4.45 -14.50
C LEU A 50 3.44 -5.77 -15.25
N THR A 51 2.74 -5.82 -16.38
CA THR A 51 2.66 -7.02 -17.24
C THR A 51 4.04 -7.44 -17.77
N LEU A 52 4.87 -6.48 -18.20
CA LEU A 52 6.22 -6.77 -18.71
C LEU A 52 7.18 -7.26 -17.61
N TYR A 53 7.01 -6.75 -16.38
CA TYR A 53 7.96 -6.98 -15.27
C TYR A 53 7.40 -7.81 -14.12
N TRP A 54 6.23 -8.42 -14.28
CA TRP A 54 5.47 -9.08 -13.21
C TRP A 54 6.34 -10.01 -12.35
N ASN A 55 7.08 -10.89 -12.99
CA ASN A 55 7.91 -11.91 -12.33
C ASN A 55 9.11 -11.35 -11.55
N LYS A 56 9.41 -10.05 -11.67
CA LYS A 56 10.50 -9.38 -10.97
C LYS A 56 10.03 -8.48 -9.83
N LEU A 57 8.71 -8.30 -9.68
CA LEU A 57 8.13 -7.34 -8.76
C LEU A 57 7.37 -8.09 -7.64
N PRO A 58 7.38 -7.59 -6.39
CA PRO A 58 6.89 -8.29 -5.21
C PRO A 58 5.37 -8.21 -5.04
N TYR A 59 4.65 -7.71 -6.04
CA TYR A 59 3.24 -7.37 -5.92
C TYR A 59 2.35 -8.61 -5.82
N VAL A 60 1.26 -8.46 -5.06
CA VAL A 60 0.17 -9.43 -5.00
C VAL A 60 -1.05 -8.84 -5.70
N ARG A 61 -1.75 -9.64 -6.52
CA ARG A 61 -3.02 -9.23 -7.12
C ARG A 61 -4.15 -9.32 -6.09
N PRO A 62 -5.18 -8.46 -6.19
CA PRO A 62 -6.40 -8.59 -5.37
C PRO A 62 -7.02 -10.00 -5.41
N GLU A 63 -6.98 -10.66 -6.56
CA GLU A 63 -7.53 -12.02 -6.75
C GLU A 63 -6.74 -13.10 -5.99
N ASP A 64 -5.43 -12.90 -5.85
CA ASP A 64 -4.51 -13.84 -5.19
C ASP A 64 -4.46 -13.62 -3.67
N TRP A 65 -5.02 -12.50 -3.19
CA TRP A 65 -5.05 -12.17 -1.77
C TRP A 65 -5.99 -13.11 -0.98
N ARG A 66 -5.37 -14.05 -0.26
CA ARG A 66 -6.08 -14.91 0.68
C ARG A 66 -6.34 -14.13 1.97
N LYS A 67 -7.55 -14.26 2.53
CA LYS A 67 -7.97 -13.59 3.77
C LYS A 67 -7.10 -14.04 4.95
N GLN A 68 -6.03 -13.30 5.21
CA GLN A 68 -5.19 -13.42 6.40
C GLN A 68 -5.51 -12.28 7.37
N ARG A 69 -5.26 -12.47 8.66
CA ARG A 69 -5.49 -11.42 9.66
C ARG A 69 -4.44 -10.34 9.47
N VAL A 70 -4.87 -9.10 9.21
CA VAL A 70 -4.00 -7.94 9.01
C VAL A 70 -4.04 -7.07 10.27
N GLU A 71 -2.89 -6.94 10.93
CA GLU A 71 -2.72 -6.09 12.11
C GLU A 71 -2.26 -4.67 11.78
N GLU A 72 -1.51 -4.47 10.69
CA GLU A 72 -0.95 -3.17 10.30
C GLU A 72 -1.24 -2.84 8.83
N LEU A 73 -1.57 -1.58 8.58
CA LEU A 73 -1.70 -0.99 7.26
C LEU A 73 -0.66 0.11 7.09
N LEU A 74 0.06 0.05 5.96
CA LEU A 74 0.82 1.18 5.44
C LEU A 74 0.13 1.67 4.17
N LEU A 75 -0.48 2.85 4.25
CA LEU A 75 -1.04 3.55 3.11
C LEU A 75 0.05 4.42 2.50
N VAL A 76 0.27 4.25 1.20
CA VAL A 76 1.18 5.09 0.42
C VAL A 76 0.42 5.78 -0.69
N ASP A 77 0.72 7.07 -0.89
CA ASP A 77 0.10 7.92 -1.92
C ASP A 77 -1.43 8.03 -1.76
N THR A 78 -1.88 7.84 -0.51
CA THR A 78 -3.28 7.95 -0.15
C THR A 78 -3.46 8.04 1.36
N GLN A 79 -4.50 8.73 1.79
CA GLN A 79 -4.95 8.75 3.20
C GLN A 79 -6.25 7.96 3.41
N SER A 80 -6.69 7.23 2.39
CA SER A 80 -7.94 6.46 2.39
C SER A 80 -7.68 4.98 2.08
N PRO A 81 -7.91 4.07 3.04
CA PRO A 81 -7.67 2.66 2.83
C PRO A 81 -8.71 2.09 1.87
N LEU A 82 -8.27 1.21 0.97
CA LEU A 82 -9.17 0.41 0.16
C LEU A 82 -9.86 -0.66 1.01
N SER A 83 -11.08 -1.05 0.62
CA SER A 83 -11.77 -2.16 1.27
C SER A 83 -11.05 -3.46 0.95
N VAL A 84 -10.42 -4.06 1.96
CA VAL A 84 -9.70 -5.34 1.83
C VAL A 84 -10.19 -6.34 2.86
N ARG A 85 -10.24 -7.61 2.44
CA ARG A 85 -10.61 -8.72 3.34
C ARG A 85 -9.44 -9.00 4.28
N GLY A 86 -9.77 -9.26 5.55
CA GLY A 86 -8.78 -9.72 6.54
C GLY A 86 -8.30 -8.65 7.53
N LEU A 87 -8.73 -7.40 7.36
CA LEU A 87 -8.48 -6.35 8.37
C LEU A 87 -9.00 -6.78 9.74
N SER A 88 -8.13 -6.64 10.75
CA SER A 88 -8.57 -6.70 12.14
C SER A 88 -9.58 -5.58 12.45
N ARG A 89 -10.26 -5.65 13.60
CA ARG A 89 -11.24 -4.61 13.98
C ARG A 89 -10.62 -3.21 14.11
N HIS A 90 -9.36 -3.15 14.56
CA HIS A 90 -8.61 -1.92 14.80
C HIS A 90 -7.15 -2.12 14.36
N PRO A 91 -6.86 -2.12 13.04
CA PRO A 91 -5.49 -2.23 12.58
C PRO A 91 -4.71 -0.97 12.94
N GLN A 92 -3.41 -1.11 13.21
CA GLN A 92 -2.51 0.04 13.26
C GLN A 92 -2.38 0.61 11.84
N VAL A 93 -2.54 1.93 11.68
CA VAL A 93 -2.48 2.55 10.36
C VAL A 93 -1.40 3.61 10.32
N ARG A 94 -0.55 3.51 9.30
CA ARG A 94 0.48 4.47 8.93
C ARG A 94 0.19 5.00 7.54
N VAL A 95 0.42 6.28 7.34
CA VAL A 95 0.22 6.99 6.07
C VAL A 95 1.51 7.68 5.69
N ILE A 96 1.98 7.46 4.47
CA ILE A 96 3.04 8.21 3.82
C ILE A 96 2.45 8.76 2.53
N ASP A 97 2.30 10.08 2.45
CA ASP A 97 1.55 10.72 1.37
C ASP A 97 2.10 12.13 1.13
N HIS A 98 1.86 12.68 -0.05
CA HIS A 98 2.25 14.04 -0.39
C HIS A 98 1.06 15.01 -0.56
N HIS A 99 -0.17 14.49 -0.54
CA HIS A 99 -1.39 15.29 -0.69
C HIS A 99 -1.76 16.06 0.59
N ALA A 100 -2.06 17.35 0.44
CA ALA A 100 -2.51 18.23 1.54
C ALA A 100 -4.02 18.17 1.77
N GLY A 101 -4.47 18.76 2.90
CA GLY A 101 -5.89 19.11 3.10
C GLY A 101 -6.78 18.01 3.68
N HIS A 102 -6.20 16.89 4.09
CA HIS A 102 -6.91 15.82 4.78
C HIS A 102 -6.90 16.03 6.29
N THR A 103 -8.05 15.83 6.94
CA THR A 103 -8.14 15.81 8.41
C THR A 103 -7.61 14.47 8.94
N PRO A 104 -6.58 14.48 9.80
CA PRO A 104 -6.04 13.25 10.38
C PRO A 104 -7.09 12.50 11.21
N LYS A 105 -7.15 11.18 11.03
CA LYS A 105 -7.93 10.28 11.90
C LYS A 105 -7.17 9.99 13.19
N GLU A 106 -7.89 9.96 14.30
CA GLU A 106 -7.33 9.61 15.60
C GLU A 106 -6.73 8.20 15.60
N GLY A 107 -5.59 8.02 16.27
CA GLY A 107 -4.89 6.74 16.38
C GLY A 107 -4.07 6.33 15.15
N TRP A 108 -4.10 7.10 14.06
CA TRP A 108 -3.29 6.86 12.86
C TRP A 108 -2.00 7.67 12.92
N ARG A 109 -0.92 7.15 12.31
CA ARG A 109 0.36 7.85 12.18
C ARG A 109 0.50 8.39 10.75
N TYR A 110 0.92 9.65 10.62
CA TYR A 110 1.04 10.32 9.34
C TYR A 110 2.45 10.87 9.14
N GLN A 111 2.99 10.66 7.94
CA GLN A 111 4.10 11.41 7.37
C GLN A 111 3.58 12.03 6.08
N VAL A 112 3.29 13.33 6.12
CA VAL A 112 2.74 14.06 4.98
C VAL A 112 3.58 15.29 4.73
N GLU A 113 4.17 15.38 3.54
CA GLU A 113 5.04 16.49 3.13
C GLU A 113 4.66 16.96 1.74
N ILE A 114 4.73 18.28 1.50
CA ILE A 114 4.37 18.87 0.21
C ILE A 114 5.54 18.72 -0.76
N VAL A 115 5.68 17.53 -1.32
CA VAL A 115 6.69 17.16 -2.34
C VAL A 115 6.02 16.73 -3.65
N GLY A 116 6.81 16.57 -4.70
CA GLY A 116 6.30 16.24 -6.04
C GLY A 116 5.78 14.82 -6.22
N ALA A 117 6.19 13.88 -5.36
CA ALA A 117 5.80 12.47 -5.41
C ALA A 117 5.98 11.82 -4.03
N THR A 118 5.05 10.96 -3.63
CA THR A 118 5.13 10.13 -2.42
C THR A 118 6.40 9.29 -2.40
N THR A 119 6.85 8.79 -3.56
CA THR A 119 8.09 8.00 -3.68
C THR A 119 9.33 8.77 -3.20
N THR A 120 9.29 10.11 -3.17
CA THR A 120 10.38 10.95 -2.63
C THR A 120 10.57 10.78 -1.11
N LEU A 121 9.51 10.36 -0.41
CA LEU A 121 9.47 10.24 1.06
C LEU A 121 9.93 8.87 1.58
N LEU A 122 10.23 7.93 0.68
CA LEU A 122 10.51 6.51 0.94
C LEU A 122 11.92 6.12 0.50
#